data_AF-A0A853BVL8-F1
#
_entry.id   AF-A0A853BVL8-F1
#
_cell.length_a   1.000
_cell.length_b   1.000
_cell.length_c   1.000
_cell.angle_alpha   90.00
_cell.angle_beta   90.00
_cell.angle_gamma   90.00
#
_symmetry.space_group_name_H-M   'P 1'
#
loop_
_entity.id
_entity.type
_entity.pdbx_description
1 polymer ?
#
loop_
_entity_poly.entity_id
_entity_poly.type
_entity_poly.pdbx_seq_one_letter_code
_entity_poly.pdbx_strand_id
1 'polypeptide(L)'
;MDGAAPRSPQEFGWLVNDFANSTPGVAHALIVSSDGLPLISSGDIPADTADPLAAMTSGLISLGHNIARQVDEARCDQIMLKFPAGHFLFMGIGSLAGLAVLVREGANLGVVAHRMTQLVQSVGHVLTPQMRDDLRGMSVGRSVS
;
A
#
# COMPACT_ATOMS: atom_id res chain seq x y z
N MET A 1 -21.30 -5.17 -9.88
CA MET A 1 -20.79 -3.96 -10.58
C MET A 1 -19.53 -4.39 -11.28
N ASP A 2 -19.45 -4.22 -12.59
CA ASP A 2 -18.27 -4.62 -13.37
C ASP A 2 -17.01 -3.98 -12.78
N GLY A 3 -16.03 -4.82 -12.46
CA GLY A 3 -14.72 -4.44 -11.91
C GLY A 3 -13.88 -3.73 -12.95
N ALA A 4 -14.32 -2.53 -13.35
CA ALA A 4 -13.52 -1.65 -14.18
C ALA A 4 -12.29 -1.25 -13.39
N ALA A 5 -11.15 -1.71 -13.87
CA ALA A 5 -9.84 -1.31 -13.39
C ALA A 5 -9.76 0.23 -13.39
N PRO A 6 -9.21 0.86 -12.32
CA PRO A 6 -9.07 2.32 -12.29
C PRO A 6 -8.33 2.83 -13.53
N ARG A 7 -8.62 4.02 -14.01
CA ARG A 7 -8.04 4.59 -15.24
C ARG A 7 -7.37 5.93 -15.01
N SER A 8 -7.47 6.45 -13.80
CA SER A 8 -6.89 7.72 -13.40
C SER A 8 -6.34 7.64 -11.97
N PRO A 9 -5.33 8.46 -11.63
CA PRO A 9 -4.86 8.64 -10.26
C PRO A 9 -5.97 8.92 -9.23
N GLN A 10 -7.00 9.69 -9.61
CA GLN A 10 -8.13 10.02 -8.74
C GLN A 10 -8.97 8.77 -8.40
N GLU A 11 -9.19 7.89 -9.38
CA GLU A 11 -9.90 6.62 -9.17
C GLU A 11 -9.11 5.67 -8.26
N PHE A 12 -7.79 5.63 -8.37
CA PHE A 12 -6.97 4.88 -7.40
C PHE A 12 -7.06 5.47 -5.99
N GLY A 13 -7.01 6.81 -5.87
CA GLY A 13 -7.18 7.50 -4.59
C GLY A 13 -8.51 7.15 -3.93
N TRP A 14 -9.58 7.17 -4.72
CA TRP A 14 -10.90 6.73 -4.27
C TRP A 14 -10.92 5.26 -3.84
N LEU A 15 -10.32 4.36 -4.61
CA LEU A 15 -10.31 2.93 -4.30
C LEU A 15 -9.58 2.60 -2.99
N VAL A 16 -8.45 3.26 -2.74
CA VAL A 16 -7.69 3.11 -1.49
C VAL A 16 -8.47 3.68 -0.30
N ASN A 17 -9.14 4.82 -0.50
CA ASN A 17 -10.06 5.39 0.49
C ASN A 17 -11.24 4.46 0.80
N ASP A 18 -11.88 3.92 -0.23
CA ASP A 18 -13.01 3.00 -0.10
C ASP A 18 -12.57 1.72 0.65
N PHE A 19 -11.42 1.15 0.31
CA PHE A 19 -10.84 0.02 1.04
C PHE A 19 -10.66 0.32 2.53
N ALA A 20 -10.06 1.48 2.86
CA ALA A 20 -9.80 1.86 4.25
C ALA A 20 -11.11 2.08 5.04
N ASN A 21 -12.12 2.68 4.42
CA ASN A 21 -13.40 2.98 5.06
C ASN A 21 -14.32 1.75 5.16
N SER A 22 -14.27 0.83 4.19
CA SER A 22 -15.15 -0.33 4.09
C SER A 22 -14.58 -1.62 4.69
N THR A 23 -13.34 -1.57 5.21
CA THR A 23 -12.67 -2.73 5.83
C THR A 23 -12.54 -2.52 7.34
N PRO A 24 -13.33 -3.23 8.17
CA PRO A 24 -13.26 -3.12 9.62
C PRO A 24 -11.86 -3.37 10.15
N GLY A 25 -11.39 -2.48 11.03
CA GLY A 25 -10.08 -2.57 11.68
C GLY A 25 -8.94 -1.88 10.93
N VAL A 26 -9.11 -1.50 9.65
CA VAL A 26 -8.10 -0.71 8.92
C VAL A 26 -8.08 0.72 9.45
N ALA A 27 -6.93 1.16 9.96
CA ALA A 27 -6.71 2.54 10.38
C ALA A 27 -6.35 3.43 9.20
N HIS A 28 -5.37 2.98 8.42
CA HIS A 28 -4.80 3.72 7.31
C HIS A 28 -4.31 2.74 6.26
N ALA A 29 -4.37 3.15 5.00
CA ALA A 29 -3.84 2.41 3.86
C ALA A 29 -3.04 3.35 2.96
N LEU A 30 -1.91 2.86 2.45
CA LEU A 30 -1.06 3.61 1.54
C LEU A 30 -0.59 2.69 0.41
N ILE A 31 -0.53 3.24 -0.80
CA ILE A 31 0.22 2.63 -1.90
C ILE A 31 1.60 3.25 -1.89
N VAL A 32 2.61 2.41 -1.74
CA VAL A 32 4.01 2.82 -1.66
C VAL A 32 4.75 2.27 -2.87
N SER A 33 5.53 3.10 -3.54
CA SER A 33 6.36 2.66 -4.64
C SER A 33 7.55 1.82 -4.14
N SER A 34 8.08 0.93 -4.99
CA SER A 34 9.21 0.08 -4.64
C SER A 34 10.50 0.82 -4.24
N ASP A 35 10.62 2.11 -4.58
CA ASP A 35 11.73 2.98 -4.17
C ASP A 35 11.40 3.86 -2.92
N GLY A 36 10.25 3.66 -2.28
CA GLY A 36 9.91 4.29 -1.01
C GLY A 36 9.19 5.63 -1.07
N LEU A 37 8.64 6.00 -2.22
CA LEU A 37 7.77 7.18 -2.31
C LEU A 37 6.30 6.80 -2.08
N PRO A 38 5.54 7.59 -1.30
CA PRO A 38 4.09 7.42 -1.21
C PRO A 38 3.48 7.82 -2.56
N LEU A 39 2.64 6.94 -3.10
CA LEU A 39 1.88 7.20 -4.32
C LEU A 39 0.47 7.70 -3.96
N ILE A 40 -0.14 7.10 -2.94
CA ILE A 40 -1.50 7.39 -2.48
C ILE A 40 -1.61 7.07 -1.00
N SER A 41 -2.31 7.92 -0.26
CA SER A 41 -2.73 7.68 1.13
C SER A 41 -4.25 7.70 1.23
N SER A 42 -4.79 6.89 2.15
CA SER A 42 -6.20 6.97 2.53
C SER A 42 -6.43 8.09 3.54
N GLY A 43 -7.53 8.82 3.42
CA GLY A 43 -8.05 9.77 4.40
C GLY A 43 -7.06 10.89 4.75
N ASP A 44 -7.13 11.35 5.99
CA ASP A 44 -6.37 12.50 6.50
C ASP A 44 -4.98 12.14 7.04
N ILE A 45 -4.28 11.13 6.48
CA ILE A 45 -2.88 10.90 6.88
C ILE A 45 -2.09 12.17 6.56
N PRO A 46 -1.48 12.83 7.56
CA PRO A 46 -0.67 14.01 7.30
C PRO A 46 0.48 13.66 6.35
N ALA A 47 0.78 14.53 5.40
CA ALA A 47 1.89 14.32 4.46
C ALA A 47 3.21 14.02 5.21
N ASP A 48 3.44 14.74 6.32
CA ASP A 48 4.58 14.58 7.23
C ASP A 48 4.68 13.19 7.87
N THR A 49 3.61 12.39 7.82
CA THR A 49 3.59 10.99 8.27
C THR A 49 3.63 10.00 7.11
N ALA A 50 2.99 10.32 5.98
CA ALA A 50 2.97 9.47 4.79
C ALA A 50 4.37 9.30 4.18
N ASP A 51 5.14 10.38 4.08
CA ASP A 51 6.49 10.37 3.48
C ASP A 51 7.48 9.51 4.29
N PRO A 52 7.63 9.69 5.62
CA PRO A 52 8.47 8.80 6.42
C PRO A 52 8.00 7.35 6.40
N LEU A 53 6.68 7.10 6.45
CA LEU A 53 6.15 5.74 6.44
C LEU A 53 6.46 5.02 5.13
N ALA A 54 6.35 5.71 3.99
CA ALA A 54 6.72 5.18 2.68
C ALA A 54 8.21 4.85 2.60
N ALA A 55 9.07 5.74 3.09
CA ALA A 55 10.52 5.53 3.12
C ALA A 55 10.91 4.34 4.03
N MET A 56 10.31 4.21 5.21
CA MET A 56 10.53 3.06 6.09
C MET A 56 10.03 1.76 5.46
N THR A 57 8.91 1.82 4.74
CA THR A 57 8.35 0.65 4.06
C THR A 57 9.29 0.11 2.98
N SER A 58 9.97 0.95 2.20
CA SER A 58 10.95 0.46 1.20
C SER A 58 12.17 -0.22 1.83
N GLY A 59 12.63 0.26 2.98
CA GLY A 59 13.67 -0.41 3.77
C GLY A 59 13.22 -1.81 4.23
N LEU A 60 11.98 -1.91 4.75
CA LEU A 60 11.40 -3.17 5.18
C LEU A 60 11.22 -4.17 4.02
N ILE A 61 10.76 -3.71 2.86
CA ILE A 61 10.67 -4.52 1.64
C ILE A 61 12.05 -5.03 1.22
N SER A 62 13.05 -4.15 1.20
CA SER A 62 14.42 -4.51 0.82
C SER A 62 14.99 -5.59 1.73
N LEU A 63 14.75 -5.48 3.05
CA LEU A 63 15.11 -6.52 4.02
C LEU A 63 14.36 -7.83 3.75
N GLY A 64 13.05 -7.77 3.51
CA GLY A 64 12.24 -8.94 3.15
C GLY A 64 12.76 -9.66 1.91
N HIS A 65 13.09 -8.91 0.85
CA HIS A 65 13.69 -9.47 -0.37
C HIS A 65 15.08 -10.07 -0.12
N ASN A 66 15.90 -9.46 0.75
CA ASN A 66 17.20 -10.02 1.12
C ASN A 66 17.05 -11.35 1.88
N ILE A 67 16.09 -11.43 2.80
CA ILE A 67 15.77 -12.66 3.52
C ILE A 67 15.28 -13.74 2.56
N ALA A 68 14.38 -13.41 1.63
CA ALA A 68 13.89 -14.36 0.63
C ALA A 68 15.04 -14.97 -0.19
N ARG A 69 15.97 -14.14 -0.68
CA ARG A 69 17.16 -14.62 -1.40
C ARG A 69 18.04 -15.53 -0.57
N GLN A 70 18.14 -15.31 0.74
CA GLN A 70 18.94 -16.12 1.65
C GLN A 70 18.36 -17.53 1.87
N VAL A 71 17.07 -17.71 1.56
CA VAL A 71 16.34 -18.99 1.69
C VAL A 71 15.88 -19.53 0.33
N ASP A 72 16.52 -19.11 -0.76
CA ASP A 72 16.24 -19.52 -2.15
C ASP A 72 14.80 -19.24 -2.63
N GLU A 73 14.14 -18.25 -2.05
CA GLU A 73 12.82 -17.77 -2.48
C GLU A 73 12.94 -16.59 -3.45
N ALA A 74 12.00 -16.51 -4.40
CA ALA A 74 12.05 -15.50 -5.46
C ALA A 74 11.86 -14.06 -4.93
N ARG A 75 10.97 -13.89 -3.94
CA ARG A 75 10.64 -12.59 -3.33
C ARG A 75 9.89 -12.76 -2.01
N CYS A 76 9.70 -11.64 -1.32
CA CYS A 76 8.86 -11.54 -0.14
C CYS A 76 7.52 -10.93 -0.55
N ASP A 77 6.44 -11.72 -0.50
CA ASP A 77 5.12 -11.25 -0.93
C ASP A 77 4.42 -10.37 0.11
N GLN A 78 4.67 -10.66 1.39
CA GLN A 78 3.98 -10.04 2.51
C GLN A 78 4.89 -9.86 3.71
N ILE A 79 4.66 -8.78 4.45
CA ILE A 79 5.34 -8.50 5.72
C ILE A 79 4.29 -8.13 6.76
N MET A 80 4.45 -8.66 7.98
CA MET A 80 3.59 -8.32 9.12
C MET A 80 4.45 -7.96 10.32
N LEU A 81 4.17 -6.79 10.89
CA LEU A 81 4.74 -6.35 12.16
C LEU A 81 3.62 -6.24 13.19
N LYS A 82 3.82 -6.86 14.36
CA LYS A 82 2.90 -6.77 15.51
C LYS A 82 3.36 -5.65 16.44
N PHE A 83 2.42 -4.80 16.82
CA PHE A 83 2.59 -3.79 17.88
C PHE A 83 1.54 -4.01 18.97
N PRO A 84 1.71 -3.44 20.18
CA PRO A 84 0.66 -3.46 21.19
C PRO A 84 -0.66 -2.89 20.64
N ALA A 85 -0.60 -1.72 20.01
CA ALA A 85 -1.77 -1.02 19.49
C ALA A 85 -2.35 -1.57 18.17
N GLY A 86 -1.77 -2.63 17.60
CA GLY A 86 -2.22 -3.13 16.30
C GLY A 86 -1.18 -3.87 15.48
N HIS A 87 -1.28 -3.74 14.16
CA HIS A 87 -0.34 -4.34 13.20
C HIS A 87 -0.02 -3.37 12.07
N PHE A 88 1.16 -3.53 11.48
CA PHE A 88 1.46 -3.05 10.14
C PHE A 88 1.52 -4.25 9.20
N LEU A 89 0.79 -4.17 8.11
CA LEU A 89 0.77 -5.18 7.05
C LEU A 89 1.26 -4.57 5.75
N PHE A 90 2.06 -5.32 5.01
CA PHE A 90 2.49 -4.98 3.66
C PHE A 90 2.17 -6.13 2.71
N MET A 91 1.70 -5.81 1.50
CA MET A 91 1.48 -6.77 0.42
C MET A 91 1.99 -6.19 -0.91
N GLY A 92 2.85 -6.92 -1.62
CA GLY A 92 3.41 -6.46 -2.89
C GLY A 92 2.35 -6.33 -4.00
N ILE A 93 2.46 -5.28 -4.82
CA ILE A 93 1.66 -5.04 -6.04
C ILE A 93 2.59 -5.12 -7.25
N GLY A 94 2.60 -6.27 -7.91
CA GLY A 94 3.54 -6.52 -9.01
C GLY A 94 4.99 -6.30 -8.55
N SER A 95 5.81 -5.65 -9.38
CA SER A 95 7.20 -5.26 -9.07
C SER A 95 7.39 -3.78 -8.76
N LEU A 96 6.34 -2.96 -8.90
CA LEU A 96 6.46 -1.50 -8.94
C LEU A 96 6.02 -0.80 -7.64
N ALA A 97 5.23 -1.48 -6.81
CA ALA A 97 4.68 -0.91 -5.59
C ALA A 97 4.26 -2.00 -4.59
N GLY A 98 3.71 -1.56 -3.47
CA GLY A 98 2.95 -2.40 -2.55
C GLY A 98 1.93 -1.60 -1.74
N LEU A 99 1.01 -2.34 -1.14
CA LEU A 99 -0.04 -1.84 -0.25
C LEU A 99 0.43 -1.98 1.19
N ALA A 100 0.60 -0.85 1.88
CA ALA A 100 0.88 -0.77 3.30
C ALA A 100 -0.40 -0.43 4.08
N VAL A 101 -0.68 -1.16 5.16
CA VAL A 101 -1.91 -1.02 5.94
C VAL A 101 -1.59 -1.02 7.43
N LEU A 102 -2.03 0.02 8.12
CA LEU A 102 -2.07 0.05 9.58
C LEU A 102 -3.40 -0.50 10.05
N VAL A 103 -3.35 -1.45 10.98
CA VAL A 103 -4.50 -2.18 11.48
C VAL A 103 -4.61 -1.97 12.98
N ARG A 104 -5.80 -1.64 13.47
CA ARG A 104 -6.07 -1.42 14.90
C ARG A 104 -5.99 -2.74 15.68
N GLU A 105 -5.75 -2.62 16.98
CA GLU A 105 -5.87 -3.74 17.92
C GLU A 105 -7.26 -4.40 17.85
N GLY A 106 -7.31 -5.72 18.05
CA GLY A 106 -8.55 -6.50 18.04
C GLY A 106 -9.18 -6.74 16.66
N ALA A 107 -8.62 -6.18 15.59
CA ALA A 107 -9.10 -6.41 14.24
C ALA A 107 -8.92 -7.87 13.78
N ASN A 108 -9.85 -8.35 12.97
CA ASN A 108 -9.72 -9.66 12.32
C ASN A 108 -8.73 -9.56 11.14
N LEU A 109 -7.50 -10.02 11.35
CA LEU A 109 -6.44 -9.98 10.35
C LEU A 109 -6.77 -10.79 9.09
N GLY A 110 -7.55 -11.87 9.20
CA GLY A 110 -7.97 -12.64 8.03
C GLY A 110 -8.87 -11.84 7.09
N VAL A 111 -9.79 -11.05 7.66
CA VAL A 111 -10.66 -10.14 6.89
C VAL A 111 -9.84 -9.03 6.23
N VAL A 112 -8.91 -8.42 6.98
CA VAL A 112 -8.04 -7.36 6.44
C VAL A 112 -7.17 -7.90 5.31
N ALA A 113 -6.50 -9.03 5.52
CA ALA A 113 -5.66 -9.67 4.50
C ALA A 113 -6.46 -10.05 3.24
N HIS A 114 -7.67 -10.60 3.41
CA HIS A 114 -8.55 -10.92 2.28
C HIS A 114 -8.90 -9.67 1.46
N ARG A 115 -9.28 -8.57 2.13
CA ARG A 115 -9.59 -7.30 1.47
C ARG A 115 -8.36 -6.68 0.80
N MET A 116 -7.18 -6.80 1.40
CA MET A 116 -5.92 -6.40 0.78
C MET A 116 -5.68 -7.18 -0.51
N THR A 117 -5.88 -8.49 -0.51
CA THR A 117 -5.74 -9.32 -1.72
C THR A 117 -6.68 -8.87 -2.83
N GLN A 118 -7.95 -8.60 -2.50
CA GLN A 118 -8.93 -8.09 -3.47
C GLN A 118 -8.49 -6.74 -4.05
N LEU A 119 -8.02 -5.81 -3.20
CA LEU A 119 -7.53 -4.52 -3.64
C LEU A 119 -6.33 -4.67 -4.57
N VAL A 120 -5.31 -5.43 -4.16
CA VAL A 120 -4.08 -5.68 -4.95
C VAL A 120 -4.41 -6.30 -6.30
N GLN A 121 -5.36 -7.24 -6.37
CA GLN A 121 -5.81 -7.81 -7.64
C GLN A 121 -6.51 -6.77 -8.52
N SER A 122 -7.32 -5.89 -7.95
CA SER A 122 -8.02 -4.83 -8.67
C SER A 122 -7.08 -3.75 -9.21
N VAL A 123 -6.01 -3.42 -8.48
CA VAL A 123 -5.06 -2.37 -8.89
C VAL A 123 -3.86 -2.89 -9.68
N GLY A 124 -3.51 -4.16 -9.51
CA GLY A 124 -2.27 -4.74 -10.04
C GLY A 124 -2.19 -4.72 -11.56
N HIS A 125 -3.31 -4.90 -12.26
CA HIS A 125 -3.35 -4.80 -13.73
C HIS A 125 -3.25 -3.37 -14.27
N VAL A 126 -3.48 -2.36 -13.41
CA VAL A 126 -3.56 -0.96 -13.81
C VAL A 126 -2.30 -0.19 -13.46
N LEU A 127 -1.58 -0.63 -12.43
CA LEU A 127 -0.38 0.02 -11.94
C LEU A 127 0.81 -0.20 -12.89
N THR A 128 0.67 0.31 -14.11
CA THR A 128 1.71 0.39 -15.14
C THR A 128 2.79 1.41 -14.72
N PRO A 129 3.99 1.36 -15.32
CA PRO A 129 5.01 2.38 -15.10
C PRO A 129 4.49 3.82 -15.32
N GLN A 130 3.69 4.05 -16.37
CA GLN A 130 3.11 5.36 -16.65
C GLN A 130 2.16 5.82 -15.53
N MET A 131 1.24 4.95 -15.09
CA MET A 131 0.33 5.27 -13.99
C MET A 131 1.07 5.55 -12.68
N ARG A 132 2.16 4.82 -12.41
CA ARG A 132 3.06 5.10 -11.27
C ARG A 132 3.65 6.51 -11.37
N ASP A 133 4.11 6.91 -12.55
CA ASP A 133 4.71 8.23 -12.74
C ASP A 133 3.67 9.36 -12.64
N ASP A 134 2.45 9.14 -13.15
CA ASP A 134 1.33 10.07 -13.00
C ASP A 134 0.94 10.26 -11.52
N LEU A 135 0.90 9.15 -10.75
CA LEU A 135 0.66 9.17 -9.31
C LEU A 135 1.77 9.91 -8.52
N ARG A 136 3.02 9.80 -8.97
CA ARG A 136 4.12 10.59 -8.42
C ARG A 136 3.95 12.08 -8.66
N GLY A 137 3.61 12.46 -9.89
CA GLY A 137 3.38 13.86 -10.26
C GLY A 137 2.33 14.53 -9.37
N MET A 138 1.25 13.81 -9.06
CA MET A 138 0.20 14.31 -8.16
C MET A 138 0.63 14.39 -6.69
N SER A 139 1.42 13.42 -6.22
CA SER A 139 1.90 13.42 -4.84
C SER A 139 2.86 14.60 -4.58
N VAL A 140 3.76 14.88 -5.52
CA VAL A 140 4.67 16.03 -5.45
C VAL A 140 3.91 17.36 -5.51
N GLY A 141 2.88 17.47 -6.36
CA GLY A 141 2.07 18.69 -6.46
C GLY A 141 1.32 19.07 -5.18
N ARG A 142 1.04 18.09 -4.29
CA ARG A 142 0.31 18.30 -3.03
C ARG A 142 1.19 18.72 -1.86
N SER A 143 2.51 18.49 -1.91
CA SER A 143 3.46 18.97 -0.88
C SER A 143 3.94 20.41 -1.10
N VAL A 144 3.58 21.05 -2.22
CA VAL A 144 4.03 22.42 -2.58
C VAL A 144 2.88 23.46 -2.46
N SER A 145 1.71 23.06 -1.96
CA SER A 145 0.57 23.96 -1.67
C SER A 145 0.27 23.99 -0.18
#